data_AF-A0A7V5DVU9-F1
#
_entry.id   AF-A0A7V5DVU9-F1
#
_cell.length_a   1.000
_cell.length_b   1.000
_cell.length_c   1.000
_cell.angle_alpha   90.00
_cell.angle_beta   90.00
_cell.angle_gamma   90.00
#
_symmetry.space_group_name_H-M   'P 1'
#
loop_
_entity.id
_entity.type
_entity.pdbx_description
1 polymer ?
#
loop_
_entity_poly.entity_id
_entity_poly.type
_entity_poly.pdbx_seq_one_letter_code
_entity_poly.pdbx_strand_id
1 'polypeptide(L)'
;MAERIQMTERGLRVPDNPIIPFIEGDGTGPDIWAAAVRVFDAAVEKAYGGRRQIAWKEVLAGEKAFNLQGTWLPEETEQVFKDYLVGIKGPLTTPVGEGFRSLNVTLRQRLDLYVCLRPVKYYPGIPSPVKQPELVDMVVFRENTEDVYAGFEAHADSPRATKLIEFCRTPLRSALTPD
;
A
#
# COMPACT_ATOMS: atom_id res chain seq x y z
N MET A 1 26.73 3.41 -11.61
CA MET A 1 26.10 2.09 -11.37
C MET A 1 24.80 2.34 -10.62
N ALA A 2 23.85 1.40 -10.67
CA ALA A 2 22.61 1.55 -9.91
C ALA A 2 22.86 1.30 -8.42
N GLU A 3 22.29 2.12 -7.55
CA GLU A 3 22.57 2.12 -6.11
C GLU A 3 21.28 2.18 -5.28
N ARG A 4 21.32 1.66 -4.04
CA ARG A 4 20.17 1.71 -3.13
C ARG A 4 20.01 3.13 -2.57
N ILE A 5 18.77 3.53 -2.33
CA ILE A 5 18.48 4.71 -1.50
C ILE A 5 18.91 4.41 -0.06
N GLN A 6 19.48 5.38 0.62
CA GLN A 6 19.94 5.23 2.01
C GLN A 6 19.17 6.15 2.94
N MET A 7 18.79 5.66 4.11
CA MET A 7 18.28 6.50 5.19
C MET A 7 19.47 7.12 5.93
N THR A 8 19.47 8.45 6.09
CA THR A 8 20.46 9.20 6.86
C THR A 8 19.76 10.00 7.95
N GLU A 9 20.52 10.58 8.88
CA GLU A 9 19.96 11.47 9.92
C GLU A 9 19.19 12.67 9.34
N ARG A 10 19.49 13.09 8.11
CA ARG A 10 18.83 14.20 7.41
C ARG A 10 17.69 13.75 6.49
N GLY A 11 17.33 12.46 6.50
CA GLY A 11 16.35 11.85 5.61
C GLY A 11 16.97 11.01 4.50
N LEU A 12 16.23 10.80 3.40
CA LEU A 12 16.65 9.94 2.30
C LEU A 12 17.80 10.57 1.50
N ARG A 13 18.92 9.86 1.41
CA ARG A 13 19.97 10.11 0.43
C ARG A 13 19.66 9.29 -0.82
N VAL A 14 19.22 9.98 -1.86
CA VAL A 14 18.85 9.39 -3.16
C VAL A 14 20.01 9.56 -4.16
N PRO A 15 20.62 8.48 -4.67
CA PRO A 15 21.66 8.56 -5.69
C PRO A 15 21.07 9.00 -7.04
N ASP A 16 21.93 9.32 -8.02
CA ASP A 16 21.45 9.69 -9.36
C ASP A 16 20.82 8.51 -10.12
N ASN A 17 21.23 7.27 -9.78
CA ASN A 17 20.68 6.05 -10.35
C ASN A 17 20.07 5.11 -9.29
N PRO A 18 18.94 5.48 -8.66
CA PRO A 18 18.36 4.70 -7.59
C PRO A 18 17.74 3.40 -8.11
N ILE A 19 17.90 2.31 -7.35
CA ILE A 19 17.13 1.08 -7.57
C ILE A 19 15.79 1.22 -6.85
N ILE A 20 14.69 1.07 -7.59
CA ILE A 20 13.33 1.16 -7.05
C ILE A 20 12.60 -0.16 -7.31
N PRO A 21 12.25 -0.90 -6.25
CA PRO A 21 11.41 -2.09 -6.38
C PRO A 21 10.00 -1.75 -6.86
N PHE A 22 9.46 -2.60 -7.73
CA PHE A 22 8.07 -2.51 -8.15
C PHE A 22 7.36 -3.86 -8.14
N ILE A 23 6.07 -3.84 -7.80
CA ILE A 23 5.16 -4.95 -8.07
C ILE A 23 4.29 -4.56 -9.26
N GLU A 24 4.29 -5.36 -10.32
CA GLU A 24 3.47 -5.12 -11.52
C GLU A 24 1.97 -5.03 -11.20
N GLY A 25 1.50 -5.91 -10.31
CA GLY A 25 0.11 -5.98 -9.87
C GLY A 25 -0.71 -7.01 -10.65
N ASP A 26 -1.93 -7.24 -10.18
CA ASP A 26 -2.88 -8.20 -10.74
C ASP A 26 -3.89 -7.51 -11.68
N GLY A 27 -4.64 -8.29 -12.46
CA GLY A 27 -5.67 -7.77 -13.36
C GLY A 27 -5.12 -6.73 -14.36
N THR A 28 -5.52 -5.47 -14.22
CA THR A 28 -5.04 -4.36 -15.07
C THR A 28 -3.62 -3.87 -14.74
N GLY A 29 -2.97 -4.46 -13.74
CA GLY A 29 -1.62 -4.07 -13.28
C GLY A 29 -0.57 -4.02 -14.39
N PRO A 30 -0.36 -5.09 -15.17
CA PRO A 30 0.64 -5.12 -16.25
C PRO A 30 0.46 -4.01 -17.29
N ASP A 31 -0.78 -3.75 -17.72
CA ASP A 31 -1.08 -2.68 -18.69
C ASP A 31 -0.75 -1.30 -18.13
N ILE A 32 -1.14 -1.05 -16.87
CA ILE A 32 -0.88 0.22 -16.18
C ILE A 32 0.63 0.39 -15.98
N TRP A 33 1.33 -0.64 -15.54
CA TRP A 33 2.77 -0.58 -15.29
C TRP A 33 3.55 -0.30 -16.57
N ALA A 34 3.23 -1.01 -17.66
CA ALA A 34 3.85 -0.81 -18.96
C ALA A 34 3.68 0.64 -19.48
N ALA A 35 2.59 1.32 -19.14
CA ALA A 35 2.40 2.74 -19.44
C ALA A 35 3.14 3.65 -18.45
N ALA A 36 3.00 3.39 -17.15
CA ALA A 36 3.55 4.22 -16.08
C ALA A 36 5.08 4.33 -16.14
N VAL A 37 5.78 3.20 -16.33
CA VAL A 37 7.25 3.17 -16.37
C VAL A 37 7.81 4.07 -17.47
N ARG A 38 7.17 4.08 -18.66
CA ARG A 38 7.57 4.95 -19.78
C ARG A 38 7.40 6.43 -19.46
N VAL A 39 6.33 6.80 -18.75
CA VAL A 39 6.09 8.18 -18.32
C VAL A 39 7.13 8.61 -17.29
N PHE A 40 7.44 7.75 -16.31
CA PHE A 40 8.46 8.04 -15.29
C PHE A 40 9.84 8.20 -15.92
N ASP A 41 10.27 7.26 -16.76
CA ASP A 41 11.57 7.29 -17.41
C ASP A 41 11.71 8.55 -18.29
N ALA A 42 10.69 8.87 -19.10
CA ALA A 42 10.71 10.07 -19.94
C ALA A 42 10.72 11.37 -19.12
N ALA A 43 10.01 11.41 -17.98
CA ALA A 43 10.02 12.57 -17.09
C ALA A 43 11.39 12.79 -16.43
N VAL A 44 12.03 11.72 -15.96
CA VAL A 44 13.38 11.76 -15.39
C VAL A 44 14.39 12.20 -16.45
N GLU A 45 14.37 11.58 -17.63
CA GLU A 45 15.27 11.93 -18.73
C GLU A 45 15.15 13.41 -19.10
N LYS A 46 13.91 13.89 -19.30
CA LYS A 46 13.63 15.28 -19.67
C LYS A 46 14.05 16.27 -18.59
N ALA A 47 13.85 15.94 -17.31
CA ALA A 47 14.17 16.85 -16.20
C ALA A 47 15.66 16.94 -15.91
N TYR A 48 16.42 15.86 -16.11
CA TYR A 48 17.82 15.76 -15.69
C TYR A 48 18.82 15.68 -16.85
N GLY A 49 18.37 15.52 -18.09
CA GLY A 49 19.20 15.45 -19.30
C GLY A 49 20.15 14.26 -19.26
N GLY A 50 19.64 13.06 -18.95
CA GLY A 50 20.42 11.82 -18.85
C GLY A 50 21.31 11.69 -17.62
N ARG A 51 21.40 12.70 -16.74
CA ARG A 51 22.21 12.61 -15.51
C ARG A 51 21.61 11.69 -14.46
N ARG A 52 20.32 11.39 -14.54
CA ARG A 52 19.60 10.51 -13.60
C ARG A 52 18.79 9.48 -14.36
N GLN A 53 18.66 8.30 -13.77
CA GLN A 53 17.87 7.20 -14.32
C GLN A 53 17.37 6.30 -13.19
N ILE A 54 16.17 5.74 -13.29
CA ILE A 54 15.70 4.76 -12.32
C ILE A 54 16.08 3.35 -12.79
N ALA A 55 16.63 2.53 -11.88
CA ALA A 55 16.82 1.11 -12.10
C ALA A 55 15.66 0.34 -11.47
N TRP A 56 14.71 -0.11 -12.29
CA TRP A 56 13.53 -0.83 -11.81
C TRP A 56 13.87 -2.27 -11.41
N LYS A 57 13.47 -2.67 -10.20
CA LYS A 57 13.64 -4.05 -9.69
C LYS A 57 12.27 -4.70 -9.49
N GLU A 58 11.90 -5.65 -10.33
CA GLU A 58 10.64 -6.35 -10.13
C GLU A 58 10.70 -7.22 -8.85
N VAL A 59 9.59 -7.22 -8.10
CA VAL A 59 9.31 -8.13 -6.99
C VAL A 59 7.88 -8.66 -7.11
N LEU A 60 7.63 -9.86 -6.60
CA LEU A 60 6.38 -10.58 -6.80
C LEU A 60 5.41 -10.37 -5.62
N ALA A 61 4.14 -10.12 -5.91
CA ALA A 61 3.03 -10.27 -4.97
C ALA A 61 1.75 -10.55 -5.75
N GLY A 62 0.70 -11.00 -5.07
CA GLY A 62 -0.60 -11.26 -5.68
C GLY A 62 -0.65 -12.56 -6.47
N GLU A 63 -1.50 -12.60 -7.49
CA GLU A 63 -1.75 -13.76 -8.34
C GLU A 63 -0.47 -14.21 -9.05
N LYS A 64 0.34 -13.26 -9.51
CA LYS A 64 1.63 -13.55 -10.16
C LYS A 64 2.58 -14.31 -9.22
N ALA A 65 2.66 -13.90 -7.95
CA ALA A 65 3.46 -14.59 -6.96
C ALA A 65 2.91 -15.99 -6.64
N PHE A 66 1.59 -16.10 -6.47
CA PHE A 66 0.95 -17.37 -6.16
C PHE A 66 1.15 -18.40 -7.27
N ASN A 67 0.97 -18.01 -8.53
CA ASN A 67 1.14 -18.89 -9.67
C ASN A 67 2.60 -19.37 -9.86
N LEU A 68 3.58 -18.55 -9.49
CA LEU A 68 5.00 -18.87 -9.68
C LEU A 68 5.63 -19.59 -8.48
N GLN A 69 5.20 -19.25 -7.27
CA GLN A 69 5.87 -19.65 -6.01
C GLN A 69 4.94 -20.28 -4.99
N GLY A 70 3.63 -20.38 -5.27
CA GLY A 70 2.63 -20.93 -4.35
C GLY A 70 2.31 -20.03 -3.14
N THR A 71 2.81 -18.79 -3.13
CA THR A 71 2.57 -17.82 -2.05
C THR A 71 2.11 -16.47 -2.61
N TRP A 72 1.14 -15.85 -1.95
CA TRP A 72 0.58 -14.56 -2.34
C TRP A 72 1.49 -13.37 -2.02
N LEU A 73 2.35 -13.52 -1.00
CA LEU A 73 3.31 -12.49 -0.59
C LEU A 73 4.61 -13.17 -0.13
N PRO A 74 5.57 -13.37 -1.04
CA PRO A 74 6.90 -13.86 -0.71
C PRO A 74 7.59 -12.97 0.34
N GLU A 75 8.31 -13.58 1.28
CA GLU A 75 9.07 -12.85 2.29
C GLU A 75 10.20 -12.00 1.65
N GLU A 76 10.77 -12.47 0.55
CA GLU A 76 11.76 -11.73 -0.24
C GLU A 76 11.23 -10.35 -0.67
N THR A 77 9.96 -10.27 -1.10
CA THR A 77 9.33 -9.01 -1.53
C THR A 77 9.32 -7.99 -0.41
N GLU A 78 8.97 -8.41 0.80
CA GLU A 78 9.00 -7.53 1.98
C GLU A 78 10.43 -7.11 2.33
N GLN A 79 11.37 -8.05 2.33
CA GLN A 79 12.76 -7.75 2.63
C GLN A 79 13.33 -6.74 1.62
N VAL A 80 12.99 -6.87 0.34
CA VAL A 80 13.39 -5.91 -0.69
C VAL A 80 12.78 -4.53 -0.42
N PHE A 81 11.51 -4.41 -0.02
CA PHE A 81 10.98 -3.08 0.32
C PHE A 81 11.66 -2.47 1.55
N LYS A 82 12.00 -3.26 2.56
CA LYS A 82 12.77 -2.81 3.74
C LYS A 82 14.17 -2.33 3.35
N ASP A 83 14.84 -3.06 2.46
CA ASP A 83 16.22 -2.78 2.03
C ASP A 83 16.36 -1.56 1.11
N TYR A 84 15.34 -1.30 0.27
CA TYR A 84 15.40 -0.26 -0.77
C TYR A 84 14.57 0.99 -0.43
N LEU A 85 13.82 0.96 0.67
CA LEU A 85 13.09 2.08 1.32
C LEU A 85 11.91 2.68 0.53
N VAL A 86 12.01 2.76 -0.80
CA VAL A 86 11.00 3.33 -1.67
C VAL A 86 10.62 2.29 -2.70
N GLY A 87 9.32 2.03 -2.83
CA GLY A 87 8.79 1.07 -3.78
C GLY A 87 7.43 1.50 -4.33
N ILE A 88 7.07 0.95 -5.47
CA ILE A 88 5.78 1.22 -6.14
C ILE A 88 5.05 -0.10 -6.42
N LYS A 89 3.72 -0.08 -6.44
CA LYS A 89 2.96 -1.28 -6.82
C LYS A 89 1.74 -0.94 -7.66
N GLY A 90 1.40 -1.86 -8.56
CA GLY A 90 0.09 -1.94 -9.18
C GLY A 90 -1.02 -2.39 -8.21
N PRO A 91 -2.25 -2.55 -8.69
CA PRO A 91 -3.35 -3.13 -7.91
C PRO A 91 -3.04 -4.58 -7.52
N LEU A 92 -3.56 -5.04 -6.38
CA LEU A 92 -3.42 -6.43 -5.93
C LEU A 92 -4.80 -6.97 -5.59
N THR A 93 -5.14 -8.13 -6.14
CA THR A 93 -6.40 -8.82 -5.86
C THR A 93 -6.38 -9.28 -4.40
N THR A 94 -7.43 -8.95 -3.65
CA THR A 94 -7.66 -9.55 -2.33
C THR A 94 -8.84 -10.50 -2.46
N PRO A 95 -8.67 -11.82 -2.31
CA PRO A 95 -9.79 -12.75 -2.35
C PRO A 95 -10.79 -12.42 -1.24
N VAL A 96 -12.07 -12.37 -1.59
CA VAL A 96 -13.16 -12.06 -0.65
C VAL A 96 -13.63 -13.36 0.00
N GLY A 97 -13.67 -13.40 1.34
CA GLY A 97 -14.36 -14.46 2.09
C GLY A 97 -13.52 -15.67 2.54
N GLU A 98 -12.29 -15.84 2.05
CA GLU A 98 -11.45 -17.01 2.40
C GLU A 98 -10.51 -16.79 3.60
N GLY A 99 -10.93 -16.01 4.61
CA GLY A 99 -10.18 -15.86 5.87
C GLY A 99 -8.79 -15.19 5.76
N PHE A 100 -8.41 -14.69 4.59
CA PHE A 100 -7.13 -14.03 4.37
C PHE A 100 -7.24 -12.51 4.58
N ARG A 101 -6.37 -11.94 5.43
CA ARG A 101 -6.25 -10.48 5.59
C ARG A 101 -5.70 -9.87 4.29
N SER A 102 -6.30 -8.77 3.81
CA SER A 102 -5.90 -8.14 2.54
C SER A 102 -4.39 -7.99 2.38
N LEU A 103 -3.84 -8.38 1.22
CA LEU A 103 -2.40 -8.24 0.92
C LEU A 103 -1.91 -6.80 1.10
N ASN A 104 -2.76 -5.82 0.77
CA ASN A 104 -2.46 -4.41 0.97
C ASN A 104 -2.35 -4.04 2.46
N VAL A 105 -3.23 -4.59 3.30
CA VAL A 105 -3.21 -4.38 4.76
C VAL A 105 -1.98 -5.07 5.36
N THR A 106 -1.71 -6.32 4.96
CA THR A 106 -0.54 -7.08 5.40
C THR A 106 0.77 -6.36 5.08
N LEU A 107 0.93 -5.83 3.86
CA LEU A 107 2.11 -5.04 3.50
C LEU A 107 2.27 -3.80 4.38
N ARG A 108 1.18 -3.07 4.65
CA ARG A 108 1.21 -1.87 5.50
C ARG A 108 1.62 -2.19 6.92
N GLN A 109 1.06 -3.24 7.50
CA GLN A 109 1.35 -3.67 8.86
C GLN A 109 2.79 -4.19 8.99
N ARG A 110 3.24 -5.05 8.08
CA ARG A 110 4.59 -5.67 8.15
C ARG A 110 5.73 -4.70 7.84
N LEU A 111 5.45 -3.65 7.06
CA LEU A 111 6.39 -2.57 6.75
C LEU A 111 6.22 -1.33 7.65
N ASP A 112 5.29 -1.37 8.61
CA ASP A 112 4.98 -0.25 9.51
C ASP A 112 4.72 1.08 8.76
N LEU A 113 3.94 1.00 7.67
CA LEU A 113 3.57 2.16 6.85
C LEU A 113 2.36 2.87 7.47
N TYR A 114 2.57 3.48 8.64
CA TYR A 114 1.53 4.08 9.49
C TYR A 114 0.81 5.29 8.87
N VAL A 115 1.38 5.93 7.84
CA VAL A 115 0.71 7.02 7.09
C VAL A 115 0.18 6.51 5.76
N CYS A 116 -1.13 6.63 5.54
CA CYS A 116 -1.74 6.61 4.22
C CYS A 116 -1.97 8.06 3.75
N LEU A 117 -1.09 8.55 2.88
CA LEU A 117 -1.16 9.89 2.29
C LEU A 117 -1.98 9.88 1.00
N ARG A 118 -3.01 10.72 0.90
CA ARG A 118 -3.87 10.82 -0.29
C ARG A 118 -4.05 12.28 -0.73
N PRO A 119 -3.21 12.79 -1.63
CA PRO A 119 -3.46 14.05 -2.32
C PRO A 119 -4.71 13.91 -3.20
N VAL A 120 -5.65 14.85 -3.08
CA VAL A 120 -6.88 14.92 -3.88
C VAL A 120 -6.94 16.32 -4.48
N LYS A 121 -6.79 16.39 -5.81
CA LYS A 121 -6.88 17.63 -6.56
C LYS A 121 -7.61 17.44 -7.88
N TYR A 122 -8.23 18.49 -8.37
CA TYR A 122 -8.86 18.48 -9.69
C TYR A 122 -7.85 18.69 -10.82
N TYR A 123 -8.09 18.03 -11.95
CA TYR A 123 -7.39 18.25 -13.21
C TYR A 123 -8.40 18.77 -14.25
N PRO A 124 -8.15 19.90 -14.92
CA PRO A 124 -9.05 20.46 -15.93
C PRO A 124 -9.43 19.45 -17.00
N GLY A 125 -10.72 19.36 -17.32
CA GLY A 125 -11.26 18.45 -18.35
C GLY A 125 -11.72 17.09 -17.82
N ILE A 126 -11.43 16.75 -16.56
CA ILE A 126 -11.97 15.53 -15.94
C ILE A 126 -13.46 15.73 -15.62
N PRO A 127 -14.36 14.80 -16.04
CA PRO A 127 -15.76 14.85 -15.66
C PRO A 127 -15.93 14.81 -14.13
N SER A 128 -16.82 15.64 -13.61
CA SER A 128 -17.06 15.74 -12.17
C SER A 128 -18.56 15.73 -11.86
N PRO A 129 -18.99 15.04 -10.77
CA PRO A 129 -20.38 15.09 -10.31
C PRO A 129 -20.71 16.35 -9.51
N VAL A 130 -19.72 17.18 -9.13
CA VAL A 130 -19.92 18.41 -8.35
C VAL A 130 -19.75 19.65 -9.21
N LYS A 131 -20.36 20.78 -8.79
CA LYS A 131 -20.40 22.03 -9.56
C LYS A 131 -19.04 22.74 -9.67
N GLN A 132 -18.22 22.67 -8.62
CA GLN A 132 -16.96 23.42 -8.52
C GLN A 132 -15.80 22.51 -8.08
N PRO A 133 -15.45 21.48 -8.88
CA PRO A 133 -14.37 20.56 -8.52
C PRO A 133 -13.00 21.23 -8.45
N GLU A 134 -12.79 22.33 -9.16
CA GLU A 134 -11.55 23.10 -9.18
C GLU A 134 -11.15 23.68 -7.81
N LEU A 135 -12.09 23.80 -6.88
CA LEU A 135 -11.83 24.23 -5.51
C LEU A 135 -11.26 23.10 -4.63
N VAL A 136 -11.20 21.87 -5.14
CA VAL A 136 -10.61 20.73 -4.43
C VAL A 136 -9.10 20.72 -4.65
N ASP A 137 -8.37 21.09 -3.60
CA ASP A 137 -6.93 20.89 -3.45
C ASP A 137 -6.63 20.58 -1.98
N MET A 138 -6.55 19.28 -1.66
CA MET A 138 -6.40 18.81 -0.28
C MET A 138 -5.47 17.61 -0.20
N VAL A 139 -4.87 17.42 0.97
CA VAL A 139 -4.03 16.26 1.27
C VAL A 139 -4.56 15.57 2.51
N VAL A 140 -5.05 14.34 2.36
CA VAL A 140 -5.57 13.55 3.47
C VAL A 140 -4.45 12.72 4.08
N PHE A 141 -4.23 12.90 5.38
CA PHE A 141 -3.37 12.05 6.20
C PHE A 141 -4.27 11.10 7.00
N ARG A 142 -4.16 9.80 6.72
CA ARG A 142 -4.93 8.77 7.40
C ARG A 142 -3.98 7.82 8.12
N GLU A 143 -4.25 7.57 9.40
CA GLU A 143 -3.60 6.49 10.18
C GLU A 143 -3.91 5.13 9.52
N ASN A 144 -2.91 4.25 9.45
CA ASN A 144 -2.92 3.11 8.54
C ASN A 144 -2.41 1.80 9.16
N THR A 145 -2.19 1.77 10.48
CA THR A 145 -1.69 0.64 11.26
C THR A 145 -2.69 0.14 12.32
N GLU A 146 -3.60 0.99 12.81
CA GLU A 146 -4.52 0.66 13.91
C GLU A 146 -6.01 0.63 13.46
N ASP A 147 -6.91 1.14 14.30
CA ASP A 147 -8.37 1.17 14.12
C ASP A 147 -8.99 -0.24 13.97
N VAL A 148 -10.23 -0.33 13.50
CA VAL A 148 -10.91 -1.58 13.10
C VAL A 148 -10.08 -2.40 12.09
N TYR A 149 -9.13 -1.76 11.40
CA TYR A 149 -8.19 -2.42 10.48
C TYR A 149 -7.14 -3.30 11.18
N ALA A 150 -6.98 -3.19 12.51
CA ALA A 150 -6.20 -4.16 13.29
C ALA A 150 -6.80 -5.58 13.23
N GLY A 151 -8.08 -5.70 12.86
CA GLY A 151 -8.75 -6.99 12.66
C GLY A 151 -8.92 -7.76 13.97
N PHE A 152 -9.09 -7.05 15.09
CA PHE A 152 -9.44 -7.63 16.39
C PHE A 152 -10.95 -7.84 16.47
N GLU A 153 -11.44 -8.80 15.69
CA GLU A 153 -12.85 -9.17 15.62
C GLU A 153 -13.11 -10.55 16.23
N ALA A 154 -14.36 -10.79 16.59
CA ALA A 154 -14.85 -12.09 17.04
C ALA A 154 -16.14 -12.40 16.29
N HIS A 155 -16.25 -13.60 15.75
CA HIS A 155 -17.50 -14.06 15.16
C HIS A 155 -18.62 -14.03 16.20
N ALA A 156 -19.81 -13.65 15.77
CA ALA A 156 -21.02 -13.74 16.57
C ALA A 156 -21.14 -15.14 17.18
N ASP A 157 -21.62 -15.20 18.43
CA ASP A 157 -21.83 -16.43 19.20
C ASP A 157 -20.56 -17.28 19.47
N SER A 158 -19.37 -16.80 19.09
CA SER A 158 -18.12 -17.47 19.44
C SER A 158 -17.83 -17.36 20.93
N PRO A 159 -17.12 -18.34 21.55
CA PRO A 159 -16.71 -18.25 22.95
C PRO A 159 -15.95 -16.96 23.29
N ARG A 160 -15.17 -16.44 22.32
CA ARG A 160 -14.46 -15.15 22.44
C ARG A 160 -15.42 -13.97 22.53
N ALA A 161 -16.45 -13.93 21.67
CA ALA A 161 -17.44 -12.87 21.67
C ALA A 161 -18.26 -12.89 22.98
N THR A 162 -18.73 -14.07 23.40
CA THR A 162 -19.48 -14.23 24.67
C THR A 162 -18.67 -13.71 25.85
N LYS A 163 -17.39 -14.08 25.96
CA LYS A 163 -16.51 -13.62 27.04
C LYS A 163 -16.30 -12.09 27.03
N LEU A 164 -16.18 -11.49 25.86
CA LEU A 164 -16.05 -10.03 25.71
C LEU A 164 -17.34 -9.31 26.15
N ILE A 165 -18.49 -9.79 25.71
CA ILE A 165 -19.80 -9.25 26.07
C ILE A 165 -20.02 -9.34 27.59
N GLU A 166 -19.73 -10.49 28.19
CA GLU A 166 -19.84 -10.69 29.65
C GLU A 166 -18.92 -9.76 30.44
N PHE A 167 -17.68 -9.56 29.98
CA PHE A 167 -16.73 -8.64 30.61
C PHE A 167 -17.23 -7.19 30.56
N CYS A 168 -17.81 -6.75 29.45
CA CYS A 168 -18.34 -5.41 29.35
C CYS A 168 -19.61 -5.20 30.18
N ARG A 169 -20.47 -6.22 30.29
CA ARG A 169 -21.70 -6.16 31.10
C ARG A 169 -21.43 -6.15 32.60
N THR A 170 -20.52 -7.00 33.08
CA THR A 170 -20.37 -7.26 34.52
C THR A 170 -19.33 -6.33 35.17
N PRO A 171 -18.02 -6.44 34.89
CA PRO A 171 -17.01 -5.54 35.43
C PRO A 171 -17.17 -4.07 35.02
N LEU A 172 -17.48 -3.81 33.74
CA LEU A 172 -17.52 -2.43 33.22
C LEU A 172 -18.90 -1.77 33.32
N ARG A 173 -19.95 -2.51 33.67
CA ARG A 173 -21.35 -2.04 33.76
C ARG A 173 -21.80 -1.25 32.53
N SER A 174 -21.32 -1.62 31.35
CA SER A 174 -21.67 -0.97 30.09
C SER A 174 -22.79 -1.75 29.39
N ALA A 175 -23.77 -1.02 28.85
CA ALA A 175 -24.82 -1.59 28.01
C ALA A 175 -24.29 -1.75 26.58
N LEU A 176 -23.65 -2.88 26.28
CA LEU A 176 -23.39 -3.27 24.89
C LEU A 176 -24.64 -3.88 24.29
N THR A 177 -25.15 -3.24 23.24
CA THR A 177 -26.07 -3.87 22.30
C THR A 177 -25.30 -4.91 21.48
N PRO A 178 -25.86 -6.12 21.29
CA PRO A 178 -25.34 -7.06 20.30
C PRO A 178 -25.86 -6.65 18.93
N ASP A 179 -25.14 -5.77 18.26
CA ASP A 179 -25.28 -5.47 16.83
C ASP A 179 -24.17 -6.15 16.02
#